data_AF-A0A367YQX1-F1
#
_entry.id   AF-A0A367YQX1-F1
#
_cell.length_a   1.000
_cell.length_b   1.000
_cell.length_c   1.000
_cell.angle_alpha   90.00
_cell.angle_beta   90.00
_cell.angle_gamma   90.00
#
_symmetry.space_group_name_H-M   'P 1'
#
loop_
_entity.id
_entity.type
_entity.pdbx_description
1 polymer ?
#
loop_
_entity_poly.entity_id
_entity_poly.type
_entity_poly.pdbx_seq_one_letter_code
_entity_poly.pdbx_strand_id
1 'polypeptide(L)'
;MSPTYSRQHAAALAELLRLIRPSWDALATINALHDVADRPLADVARAAILTAQDHDARTPRAITFTDSDHWRSLTADARPQPVRRTEQCPRHEGGTAGRCPMCRSEQIAHTTTEETP
;
A
#
# COMPACT_ATOMS: atom_id res chain seq x y z
N MET A 1 -26.21 -9.20 11.10
CA MET A 1 -24.77 -9.51 11.29
C MET A 1 -24.18 -8.40 12.12
N SER A 2 -23.34 -8.72 13.11
CA SER A 2 -22.70 -7.71 13.95
C SER A 2 -21.53 -7.08 13.19
N PRO A 3 -21.36 -5.74 13.24
CA PRO A 3 -20.24 -5.09 12.57
C PRO A 3 -18.91 -5.51 13.20
N THR A 4 -17.88 -5.70 12.37
CA THR A 4 -16.53 -6.05 12.83
C THR A 4 -15.76 -4.84 13.38
N TYR A 5 -16.26 -3.63 13.13
CA TYR A 5 -15.71 -2.37 13.65
C TYR A 5 -16.80 -1.41 14.11
N SER A 6 -16.44 -0.55 15.07
CA SER A 6 -17.34 0.49 15.58
C SER A 6 -17.53 1.65 14.59
N ARG A 7 -18.62 2.43 14.81
CA ARG A 7 -18.89 3.68 14.09
C ARG A 7 -17.73 4.70 14.15
N GLN A 8 -16.96 4.70 15.24
CA GLN A 8 -15.80 5.58 15.39
C GLN A 8 -14.69 5.24 14.38
N HIS A 9 -14.45 3.95 14.11
CA HIS A 9 -13.49 3.53 13.08
C HIS A 9 -13.97 3.96 11.69
N ALA A 10 -15.27 3.82 11.40
CA ALA A 10 -15.84 4.26 10.13
C ALA A 10 -15.70 5.78 9.94
N ALA A 11 -15.94 6.58 10.99
CA ALA A 11 -15.76 8.03 10.95
C ALA A 11 -14.29 8.44 10.72
N ALA A 12 -13.35 7.78 11.42
CA ALA A 12 -11.93 8.05 11.23
C ALA A 12 -11.45 7.71 9.80
N LEU A 13 -11.93 6.58 9.26
CA LEU A 13 -11.64 6.20 7.88
C LEU A 13 -12.29 7.17 6.88
N ALA A 14 -13.52 7.63 7.11
CA ALA A 14 -14.17 8.61 6.26
C ALA A 14 -13.40 9.94 6.17
N GLU A 15 -12.85 10.42 7.29
CA GLU A 15 -11.97 11.60 7.27
C GLU A 15 -10.70 11.38 6.46
N LEU A 16 -10.07 10.20 6.59
CA LEU A 16 -8.92 9.85 5.75
C LEU A 16 -9.29 9.85 4.26
N LEU A 17 -10.41 9.25 3.89
CA LEU A 17 -10.86 9.18 2.50
C LEU A 17 -11.18 10.57 1.94
N ARG A 18 -11.65 11.51 2.76
CA ARG A 18 -11.86 12.90 2.36
C ARG A 18 -10.57 13.63 2.00
N LEU A 19 -9.43 13.23 2.57
CA LEU A 19 -8.12 13.77 2.16
C LEU A 19 -7.70 13.28 0.76
N ILE A 20 -8.14 12.08 0.37
CA ILE A 20 -7.88 11.50 -0.95
C ILE A 20 -8.90 12.02 -1.97
N ARG A 21 -10.19 12.09 -1.56
CA ARG A 21 -11.33 12.57 -2.34
C ARG A 21 -12.12 13.63 -1.59
N PRO A 22 -11.73 14.91 -1.68
CA PRO A 22 -12.43 16.00 -1.03
C PRO A 22 -13.88 16.19 -1.49
N SER A 23 -14.23 15.70 -2.68
CA SER A 23 -15.58 15.78 -3.24
C SER A 23 -16.57 14.78 -2.62
N TRP A 24 -16.08 13.80 -1.85
CA TRP A 24 -16.94 12.81 -1.22
C TRP A 24 -17.54 13.35 0.08
N ASP A 25 -18.85 13.17 0.22
CA ASP A 25 -19.58 13.53 1.43
C ASP A 25 -19.25 12.56 2.58
N ALA A 26 -19.02 13.11 3.77
CA ALA A 26 -18.62 12.34 4.94
C ALA A 26 -19.72 11.37 5.41
N LEU A 27 -20.98 11.82 5.41
CA LEU A 27 -22.11 10.98 5.86
C LEU A 27 -22.37 9.84 4.87
N ALA A 28 -22.36 10.13 3.56
CA ALA A 28 -22.47 9.14 2.51
C ALA A 28 -21.33 8.10 2.58
N THR A 29 -20.12 8.55 2.90
CA THR A 29 -18.96 7.65 3.08
C THR A 29 -19.12 6.74 4.29
N ILE A 30 -19.54 7.28 5.43
CA ILE A 30 -19.81 6.47 6.63
C ILE A 30 -20.91 5.43 6.37
N ASN A 31 -21.97 5.81 5.65
CA ASN A 31 -23.04 4.89 5.30
C ASN A 31 -22.53 3.76 4.37
N ALA A 32 -21.74 4.10 3.34
CA ALA A 32 -21.14 3.09 2.47
C ALA A 32 -20.20 2.14 3.23
N LEU A 33 -19.44 2.64 4.21
CA LEU A 33 -18.64 1.80 5.10
C LEU A 33 -19.53 0.92 5.99
N HIS A 34 -20.66 1.42 6.46
CA HIS A 34 -21.58 0.61 7.27
C HIS A 34 -22.17 -0.57 6.47
N ASP A 35 -22.43 -0.38 5.18
CA ASP A 35 -22.96 -1.43 4.29
C ASP A 35 -22.01 -2.62 4.09
N VAL A 36 -20.70 -2.45 4.37
CA VAL A 36 -19.68 -3.51 4.30
C VAL A 36 -19.07 -3.85 5.68
N ALA A 37 -19.74 -3.45 6.76
CA ALA A 37 -19.21 -3.60 8.12
C ALA A 37 -19.17 -5.06 8.62
N ASP A 38 -19.75 -6.00 7.88
CA ASP A 38 -19.61 -7.43 8.11
C ASP A 38 -18.22 -7.98 7.74
N ARG A 39 -17.41 -7.19 7.03
CA ARG A 39 -16.05 -7.56 6.58
C ARG A 39 -14.98 -7.05 7.52
N PRO A 40 -13.77 -7.66 7.56
CA PRO A 40 -12.69 -7.19 8.41
C PRO A 40 -12.30 -5.73 8.13
N LEU A 41 -12.04 -4.95 9.19
CA LEU A 41 -11.69 -3.53 9.07
C LEU A 41 -10.49 -3.29 8.14
N ALA A 42 -9.47 -4.15 8.18
CA ALA A 42 -8.28 -4.01 7.33
C ALA A 42 -8.63 -4.11 5.84
N ASP A 43 -9.51 -5.05 5.48
CA ASP A 43 -9.95 -5.27 4.11
C ASP A 43 -10.80 -4.10 3.61
N VAL A 44 -11.75 -3.64 4.45
CA VAL A 44 -12.58 -2.46 4.16
C VAL A 44 -11.72 -1.22 3.98
N ALA A 45 -10.75 -0.98 4.86
CA ALA A 45 -9.87 0.18 4.78
C ALA A 45 -9.05 0.18 3.48
N ARG A 46 -8.47 -0.98 3.12
CA ARG A 46 -7.71 -1.12 1.87
C ARG A 46 -8.60 -0.92 0.65
N ALA A 47 -9.75 -1.59 0.57
CA ALA A 47 -10.69 -1.45 -0.54
C ALA A 47 -11.18 0.00 -0.69
N ALA A 48 -11.50 0.67 0.42
CA ALA A 48 -11.96 2.05 0.40
C ALA A 48 -10.88 3.03 -0.08
N ILE A 49 -9.62 2.84 0.32
CA ILE A 49 -8.50 3.66 -0.15
C ILE A 49 -8.29 3.48 -1.66
N LEU A 50 -8.28 2.23 -2.15
CA LEU A 50 -8.14 1.95 -3.58
C LEU A 50 -9.30 2.54 -4.38
N THR A 51 -10.52 2.42 -3.87
CA THR A 51 -11.72 3.03 -4.48
C THR A 51 -11.62 4.56 -4.52
N ALA A 52 -11.12 5.20 -3.46
CA ALA A 52 -10.96 6.66 -3.45
C ALA A 52 -9.88 7.14 -4.44
N GLN A 53 -8.85 6.33 -4.70
CA GLN A 53 -7.82 6.62 -5.69
C GLN A 53 -8.32 6.45 -7.14
N ASP A 54 -9.38 5.69 -7.34
CA ASP A 54 -9.99 5.46 -8.64
C ASP A 54 -10.69 6.73 -9.17
N HIS A 55 -10.35 7.11 -10.41
CA HIS A 55 -10.94 8.27 -11.07
C HIS A 55 -12.40 8.05 -11.49
N ASP A 56 -12.79 6.80 -11.73
CA ASP A 56 -14.13 6.44 -12.18
C ASP A 56 -15.12 6.25 -11.01
N ALA A 57 -14.61 6.03 -9.80
CA ALA A 57 -15.39 5.96 -8.57
C ALA A 57 -15.86 7.35 -8.11
N ARG A 58 -16.93 7.86 -8.74
CA ARG A 58 -17.45 9.21 -8.47
C ARG A 58 -18.14 9.38 -7.12
N THR A 59 -18.52 8.29 -6.46
CA THR A 59 -19.27 8.33 -5.19
C THR A 59 -18.74 7.30 -4.19
N PRO A 60 -18.90 7.55 -2.89
CA PRO A 60 -18.50 6.60 -1.85
C PRO A 60 -19.21 5.24 -1.95
N ARG A 61 -20.39 5.19 -2.58
CA ARG A 61 -21.14 3.95 -2.80
C ARG A 61 -20.34 2.93 -3.61
N ALA A 62 -19.34 3.35 -4.39
CA ALA A 62 -18.46 2.44 -5.10
C ALA A 62 -17.70 1.47 -4.18
N ILE A 63 -17.49 1.83 -2.90
CA ILE A 63 -16.87 0.96 -1.89
C ILE A 63 -17.66 -0.34 -1.71
N THR A 64 -18.99 -0.29 -1.86
CA THR A 64 -19.87 -1.45 -1.64
C THR A 64 -19.91 -2.41 -2.82
N PHE A 65 -19.28 -2.07 -3.95
CA PHE A 65 -19.22 -2.94 -5.12
C PHE A 65 -18.14 -4.01 -4.93
N THR A 66 -18.48 -5.04 -4.16
CA THR A 66 -17.55 -6.09 -3.72
C THR A 66 -17.03 -7.00 -4.83
N ASP A 67 -17.64 -6.93 -6.01
CA ASP A 67 -17.19 -7.66 -7.21
C ASP A 67 -16.11 -6.91 -7.99
N SER A 68 -15.81 -5.66 -7.63
CA SER A 68 -14.83 -4.81 -8.30
C SER A 68 -13.37 -5.18 -7.97
N ASP A 69 -12.44 -4.75 -8.82
CA ASP A 69 -11.01 -5.07 -8.71
C ASP A 69 -10.37 -4.64 -7.38
N HIS A 70 -10.91 -3.59 -6.76
CA HIS A 70 -10.49 -3.09 -5.45
C HIS A 70 -10.69 -4.12 -4.34
N TRP A 71 -11.69 -4.99 -4.47
CA TRP A 71 -11.93 -6.12 -3.58
C TRP A 71 -11.22 -7.40 -4.02
N ARG A 72 -11.11 -7.66 -5.33
CA ARG A 72 -10.38 -8.84 -5.86
C ARG A 72 -8.89 -8.80 -5.56
N SER A 73 -8.31 -7.61 -5.45
CA SER A 73 -6.92 -7.43 -5.03
C SER A 73 -6.65 -7.85 -3.58
N LEU A 74 -7.70 -8.08 -2.77
CA LEU A 74 -7.60 -8.64 -1.42
C LEU A 74 -7.56 -10.17 -1.41
N THR A 75 -8.23 -10.82 -2.36
CA THR A 75 -8.30 -12.28 -2.47
C THR A 75 -7.21 -12.87 -3.36
N ALA A 76 -6.63 -12.07 -4.26
CA ALA A 76 -5.41 -12.45 -4.95
C ALA A 76 -4.30 -12.63 -3.91
N ASP A 77 -3.93 -13.89 -3.70
CA ASP A 77 -2.93 -14.48 -2.81
C ASP A 77 -1.61 -13.67 -2.79
N ALA A 78 -1.63 -12.49 -2.18
CA ALA A 78 -0.45 -11.70 -1.86
C ALA A 78 0.17 -12.34 -0.63
N ARG A 79 0.58 -13.61 -0.77
CA ARG A 79 1.51 -14.25 0.16
C ARG A 79 2.65 -13.24 0.31
N PRO A 80 2.87 -12.65 1.50
CA PRO A 80 3.93 -11.67 1.68
C PRO A 80 5.20 -12.35 1.19
N GLN A 81 5.71 -11.90 0.05
CA GLN A 81 6.94 -12.46 -0.49
C GLN A 81 7.95 -12.22 0.62
N PRO A 82 8.59 -13.27 1.18
CA PRO A 82 9.52 -13.08 2.27
C PRO A 82 10.51 -12.04 1.78
N VAL A 83 10.63 -10.94 2.53
CA VAL A 83 11.61 -9.89 2.26
C VAL A 83 12.92 -10.64 2.06
N ARG A 84 13.38 -10.77 0.82
CA ARG A 84 14.65 -11.43 0.57
C ARG A 84 15.63 -10.61 1.38
N ARG A 85 16.16 -11.18 2.47
CA ARG A 85 17.31 -10.59 3.17
C ARG A 85 18.26 -10.27 2.05
N THR A 86 18.49 -8.98 1.83
CA THR A 86 19.34 -8.47 0.77
C THR A 86 20.57 -9.36 0.75
N GLU A 87 20.74 -10.12 -0.33
CA GLU A 87 21.77 -11.15 -0.41
C GLU A 87 23.08 -10.50 0.02
N GLN A 88 23.83 -11.14 0.91
CA GLN A 88 25.05 -10.54 1.40
C GLN A 88 26.03 -10.42 0.23
N CYS A 89 26.78 -9.32 0.16
CA CYS A 89 27.77 -9.17 -0.89
C CYS A 89 28.76 -10.34 -0.81
N PRO A 90 28.99 -11.07 -1.92
CA PRO A 90 29.86 -12.25 -1.88
C PRO A 90 31.34 -11.91 -1.64
N ARG A 91 31.71 -10.63 -1.74
CA ARG A 91 33.09 -10.14 -1.61
C ARG A 91 33.36 -9.38 -0.31
N HIS A 92 32.33 -8.80 0.31
CA HIS A 92 32.51 -7.92 1.47
C HIS A 92 31.48 -8.22 2.55
N GLU A 93 31.97 -8.61 3.73
CA GLU A 93 31.15 -8.85 4.90
C GLU A 93 30.39 -7.58 5.31
N GLY A 94 29.12 -7.74 5.70
CA GLY A 94 28.23 -6.62 6.03
C GLY A 94 27.73 -5.80 4.83
N GLY A 95 28.22 -6.06 3.61
CA GLY A 95 27.74 -5.44 2.38
C GLY A 95 26.43 -6.05 1.87
N THR A 96 25.58 -5.23 1.26
CA THR A 96 24.37 -5.68 0.55
C THR A 96 24.68 -5.92 -0.93
N ALA A 97 24.30 -7.07 -1.49
CA ALA A 97 24.42 -7.34 -2.93
C ALA A 97 23.69 -6.27 -3.75
N GLY A 98 24.33 -5.83 -4.83
CA GLY A 98 23.82 -4.76 -5.71
C GLY A 98 24.00 -3.33 -5.18
N ARG A 99 24.25 -3.12 -3.88
CA ARG A 99 24.55 -1.79 -3.29
C ARG A 99 25.64 -1.84 -2.22
N CYS A 100 26.64 -2.69 -2.41
CA CYS A 100 27.73 -2.80 -1.45
C CYS A 100 28.58 -1.51 -1.48
N PRO A 101 28.72 -0.78 -0.35
CA PRO A 101 29.53 0.43 -0.30
C PRO A 101 31.00 0.13 -0.64
N MET A 102 31.51 -1.03 -0.24
CA MET A 102 32.90 -1.45 -0.52
C MET A 102 33.13 -1.74 -2.02
N CYS A 103 32.23 -2.48 -2.68
CA CYS A 103 32.32 -2.68 -4.14
C CYS A 103 32.28 -1.34 -4.89
N ARG A 104 31.46 -0.40 -4.43
CA ARG A 104 31.36 0.93 -5.05
C ARG A 104 32.66 1.72 -4.90
N SER A 105 33.29 1.66 -3.72
CA SER A 105 34.60 2.29 -3.49
C SER A 105 35.71 1.67 -4.35
N GLU A 106 35.75 0.34 -4.49
CA GLU A 106 36.72 -0.34 -5.37
C GLU A 106 36.57 0.10 -6.82
N GLN A 107 35.33 0.19 -7.33
CA GLN A 107 35.06 0.68 -8.68
C GLN A 107 35.59 2.11 -8.90
N ILE A 108 35.39 3.00 -7.92
CA ILE A 108 35.89 4.39 -7.97
C ILE A 108 37.42 4.41 -7.96
N ALA A 109 38.06 3.58 -7.13
CA ALA A 109 39.52 3.49 -7.07
C ALA A 109 40.12 3.03 -8.42
N HIS A 110 39.51 2.02 -9.05
CA HIS A 110 39.95 1.55 -10.36
C HIS A 110 39.79 2.61 -11.46
N THR A 111 38.67 3.35 -11.49
CA THR A 111 38.47 4.42 -12.49
C THR A 111 39.41 5.61 -12.32
N THR A 112 39.93 5.84 -11.11
CA THR A 112 40.83 6.98 -10.83
C THR A 112 42.29 6.70 -11.23
N THR A 113 42.64 5.43 -11.51
CA THR A 113 44.03 5.05 -11.80
C THR A 113 44.37 5.16 -13.31
N GLU A 114 43.37 5.33 -14.19
CA GLU A 114 43.59 5.43 -15.65
C GLU A 114 43.78 6.86 -16.18
N GLU A 115 43.71 7.88 -15.33
CA GLU A 115 44.00 9.29 -15.71
C GLU A 115 45.26 9.81 -15.01
N THR A 116 46.44 9.47 -15.51
CA THR A 116 47.62 10.35 -15.40
C THR A 116 48.54 10.16 -16.61
N PRO A 117 48.78 11.21 -17.44
CA PRO A 117 49.69 11.17 -18.59
C PRO A 117 51.18 11.10 -18.20
#